data_AF-A0A2N1TR37-F1
#
_entry.id   AF-A0A2N1TR37-F1
#
_cell.length_a   1.000
_cell.length_b   1.000
_cell.length_c   1.000
_cell.angle_alpha   90.00
_cell.angle_beta   90.00
_cell.angle_gamma   90.00
#
_symmetry.space_group_name_H-M   'P 1'
#
loop_
_entity.id
_entity.type
_entity.pdbx_description
1 polymer ?
#
loop_
_entity_poly.entity_id
_entity_poly.type
_entity_poly.pdbx_seq_one_letter_code
_entity_poly.pdbx_strand_id
1 'polypeptide(L)'
;MKRKASLLIAVAVFALAIGIQFTYGADEPSEKEWKKFDGAWFEILYPADFRVEPSLKGLTSVEGYDSAFFVSPSEEVAFYAFSPQWSGEPSDILLNQETEKQLSLEESTKDGKQIRQCTIEAKDGSYYRIYEDVQDPQINTRHVFGIRYKDQKTLDQYKEKYKHFQDSLAQFAD
;
A
#
# COMPACT_ATOMS: atom_id res chain seq x y z
N MET A 1 8.66 10.23 50.64
CA MET A 1 9.58 9.61 49.66
C MET A 1 8.77 9.03 48.51
N LYS A 2 9.06 9.48 47.29
CA LYS A 2 8.30 9.22 46.06
C LYS A 2 8.42 7.75 45.64
N ARG A 3 7.30 7.02 45.53
CA ARG A 3 7.26 5.74 44.82
C ARG A 3 7.23 6.06 43.32
N LYS A 4 8.30 5.69 42.62
CA LYS A 4 8.40 5.76 41.16
C LYS A 4 7.38 4.78 40.59
N ALA A 5 6.43 5.27 39.81
CA ALA A 5 5.58 4.43 38.96
C ALA A 5 6.46 3.94 37.79
N SER A 6 6.81 2.66 37.80
CA SER A 6 7.36 1.99 36.63
C SER A 6 6.20 1.74 35.67
N LEU A 7 6.16 2.53 34.59
CA LEU A 7 5.29 2.29 33.44
C LEU A 7 5.87 1.10 32.67
N LEU A 8 5.34 -0.09 32.93
CA LEU A 8 5.55 -1.25 32.07
C LEU A 8 4.76 -1.00 30.78
N ILE A 9 5.48 -0.76 29.68
CA ILE A 9 4.92 -0.85 28.33
C ILE A 9 4.60 -2.32 28.12
N ALA A 10 3.32 -2.67 28.24
CA ALA A 10 2.83 -3.97 27.84
C ALA A 10 2.89 -4.04 26.31
N VAL A 11 3.90 -4.71 25.77
CA VAL A 11 3.90 -5.19 24.39
C VAL A 11 2.83 -6.28 24.33
N ALA A 12 1.67 -5.96 23.78
CA ALA A 12 0.61 -6.93 23.55
C ALA A 12 1.01 -7.85 22.39
N VAL A 13 1.55 -9.02 22.75
CA VAL A 13 1.67 -10.16 21.85
C VAL A 13 0.25 -10.73 21.66
N PHE A 14 -0.36 -10.46 20.51
CA PHE A 14 -1.63 -11.09 20.14
C PHE A 14 -1.35 -12.48 19.55
N ALA A 15 -1.35 -13.48 20.43
CA ALA A 15 -1.63 -14.86 20.04
C ALA A 15 -3.08 -15.15 20.39
N LEU A 16 -3.96 -15.22 19.38
CA LEU A 16 -5.32 -15.72 19.56
C LEU A 16 -5.53 -16.92 18.62
N ALA A 17 -5.44 -18.11 19.20
CA ALA A 17 -5.94 -19.34 18.60
C ALA A 17 -7.18 -19.77 19.41
N ILE A 18 -8.37 -19.41 18.93
CA ILE A 18 -9.63 -20.10 19.27
C ILE A 18 -10.47 -20.15 18.00
N GLY A 19 -10.71 -21.37 17.52
CA GLY A 19 -11.56 -21.65 16.38
C GLY A 19 -13.01 -21.30 16.68
N ILE A 20 -13.56 -20.39 15.88
CA ILE A 20 -14.98 -20.27 15.62
C ILE A 20 -15.11 -20.48 14.11
N GLN A 21 -15.79 -21.55 13.72
CA GLN A 21 -16.16 -21.77 12.32
C GLN A 21 -17.22 -20.74 11.95
N PHE A 22 -16.78 -19.55 11.56
CA PHE A 22 -17.60 -18.68 10.73
C PHE A 22 -17.63 -19.31 9.34
N THR A 23 -18.80 -19.82 8.95
CA THR A 23 -19.15 -19.89 7.53
C THR A 23 -19.20 -18.46 7.03
N TYR A 24 -18.05 -17.92 6.62
CA TYR A 24 -17.99 -16.79 5.72
C TYR A 24 -18.60 -17.29 4.41
N GLY A 25 -19.89 -16.99 4.20
CA GLY A 25 -20.30 -16.70 2.83
C GLY A 25 -19.41 -15.55 2.42
N ALA A 26 -18.40 -15.83 1.60
CA ALA A 26 -17.71 -14.78 0.87
C ALA A 26 -18.78 -14.19 -0.04
N ASP A 27 -19.47 -13.15 0.44
CA ASP A 27 -20.09 -12.19 -0.45
C ASP A 27 -18.92 -11.65 -1.26
N GLU A 28 -18.73 -12.20 -2.46
CA GLU A 28 -17.80 -11.63 -3.42
C GLU A 28 -18.24 -10.16 -3.58
N PRO A 29 -17.34 -9.19 -3.31
CA PRO A 29 -17.71 -7.79 -3.34
C PRO A 29 -18.32 -7.49 -4.70
N SER A 30 -19.58 -7.03 -4.70
CA SER A 30 -20.32 -6.83 -5.95
C SER A 30 -19.53 -5.91 -6.88
N GLU A 31 -19.51 -6.20 -8.18
CA GLU A 31 -18.83 -5.39 -9.22
C GLU A 31 -19.21 -3.90 -9.21
N LYS A 32 -20.27 -3.50 -8.49
CA LYS A 32 -20.66 -2.09 -8.33
C LYS A 32 -19.75 -1.27 -7.41
N GLU A 33 -18.99 -1.92 -6.52
CA GLU A 33 -18.14 -1.22 -5.54
C GLU A 33 -16.69 -1.09 -5.97
N TRP A 34 -16.29 -1.81 -7.03
CA TRP A 34 -14.91 -1.86 -7.51
C TRP A 34 -14.85 -1.60 -9.01
N LYS A 35 -13.83 -0.86 -9.42
CA LYS A 35 -13.48 -0.66 -10.83
C LYS A 35 -12.11 -1.26 -11.07
N LYS A 36 -11.85 -1.61 -12.31
CA LYS A 36 -10.55 -2.11 -12.76
C LYS A 36 -9.74 -0.98 -13.39
N PHE A 37 -8.46 -0.95 -13.07
CA PHE A 37 -7.47 -0.14 -13.77
C PHE A 37 -6.53 -1.05 -14.55
N ASP A 38 -6.42 -0.78 -15.84
CA ASP A 38 -5.48 -1.45 -16.74
C ASP A 38 -4.19 -0.61 -16.83
N GLY A 39 -3.15 -1.07 -16.15
CA GLY A 39 -1.80 -0.52 -16.23
C GLY A 39 -1.06 -0.98 -17.49
N ALA A 40 0.21 -0.62 -17.60
CA ALA A 40 1.05 -1.06 -18.73
C ALA A 40 1.28 -2.59 -18.72
N TRP A 41 1.50 -3.15 -17.52
CA TRP A 41 1.85 -4.56 -17.30
C TRP A 41 1.13 -5.17 -16.10
N PHE A 42 0.03 -4.54 -15.67
CA PHE A 42 -0.74 -5.04 -14.55
C PHE A 42 -2.21 -4.62 -14.65
N GLU A 43 -3.05 -5.35 -13.95
CA GLU A 43 -4.43 -4.96 -13.63
C GLU A 43 -4.59 -4.89 -12.11
N ILE A 44 -5.43 -3.97 -11.64
CA ILE A 44 -5.75 -3.86 -10.22
C ILE A 44 -7.18 -3.35 -10.02
N LEU A 45 -7.86 -3.84 -8.98
CA LEU A 45 -9.17 -3.34 -8.56
C LEU A 45 -9.02 -2.20 -7.58
N TYR A 46 -9.82 -1.15 -7.73
CA TYR A 46 -9.87 0.00 -6.84
C TYR A 46 -11.32 0.41 -6.51
N PRO A 47 -11.58 1.09 -5.38
CA PRO A 47 -12.95 1.50 -5.02
C PRO A 47 -13.59 2.37 -6.11
N ALA A 48 -14.83 2.04 -6.50
CA ALA A 48 -15.47 2.63 -7.67
C ALA A 48 -15.71 4.15 -7.57
N ASP A 49 -15.74 4.70 -6.36
CA ASP A 49 -15.88 6.12 -6.07
C ASP A 49 -14.55 6.89 -6.10
N PHE A 50 -13.42 6.19 -6.17
CA PHE A 50 -12.11 6.84 -6.25
C PHE A 50 -11.85 7.33 -7.67
N ARG A 51 -11.14 8.45 -7.79
CA ARG A 51 -10.56 8.89 -9.06
C ARG A 51 -9.18 8.25 -9.25
N VAL A 52 -8.79 8.06 -10.51
CA VAL A 52 -7.47 7.55 -10.86
C VAL A 52 -6.60 8.70 -11.34
N GLU A 53 -5.38 8.77 -10.83
CA GLU A 53 -4.32 9.68 -11.26
C GLU A 53 -3.12 8.85 -11.73
N PRO A 54 -3.03 8.52 -13.03
CA PRO A 54 -1.88 7.82 -13.58
C PRO A 54 -0.60 8.65 -13.41
N SER A 55 0.52 7.99 -13.12
CA SER A 55 1.77 8.66 -12.73
C SER A 55 2.93 8.30 -13.67
N LEU A 56 3.66 7.22 -13.42
CA LEU A 56 4.81 6.84 -14.26
C LEU A 56 4.33 6.15 -15.54
N LYS A 57 4.75 6.67 -16.70
CA LYS A 57 4.45 6.06 -18.00
C LYS A 57 5.19 4.72 -18.14
N GLY A 58 4.53 3.73 -18.75
CA GLY A 58 5.13 2.43 -19.04
C GLY A 58 6.42 2.56 -19.85
N LEU A 59 7.55 2.08 -19.33
CA LEU A 59 8.84 2.17 -20.06
C LEU A 59 8.97 1.12 -21.18
N THR A 60 8.35 -0.04 -21.01
CA THR A 60 8.41 -1.17 -21.97
C THR A 60 7.11 -1.39 -22.72
N SER A 61 6.09 -0.56 -22.48
CA SER A 61 4.81 -0.58 -23.21
C SER A 61 4.59 0.72 -23.95
N VAL A 62 3.96 0.64 -25.12
CA VAL A 62 3.51 1.80 -25.89
C VAL A 62 2.32 2.50 -25.23
N GLU A 63 1.56 1.78 -24.43
CA GLU A 63 0.32 2.23 -23.76
C GLU A 63 0.37 1.96 -22.25
N GLY A 64 -0.55 2.57 -21.50
CA GLY A 64 -0.63 2.36 -20.04
C GLY A 64 0.46 3.06 -19.22
N TYR A 65 0.43 2.80 -17.92
CA TYR A 65 1.29 3.40 -16.90
C TYR A 65 1.82 2.31 -15.96
N ASP A 66 3.06 2.46 -15.49
CA ASP A 66 3.69 1.56 -14.52
C ASP A 66 3.23 1.87 -13.09
N SER A 67 2.71 3.09 -12.83
CA SER A 67 2.07 3.45 -11.56
C SER A 67 0.83 4.33 -11.70
N ALA A 68 -0.01 4.28 -10.66
CA ALA A 68 -1.15 5.16 -10.50
C ALA A 68 -1.49 5.40 -9.02
N PHE A 69 -2.08 6.55 -8.74
CA PHE A 69 -2.75 6.86 -7.47
C PHE A 69 -4.26 6.74 -7.63
N PHE A 70 -4.93 6.25 -6.58
CA PHE A 70 -6.38 6.09 -6.51
C PHE A 70 -6.86 6.91 -5.33
N VAL A 71 -7.48 8.06 -5.60
CA VAL A 71 -7.76 9.08 -4.58
C VAL A 71 -9.24 9.08 -4.21
N SER A 72 -9.53 9.05 -2.91
CA SER A 72 -10.91 9.11 -2.43
C SER A 72 -11.58 10.44 -2.78
N PRO A 73 -12.93 10.49 -2.83
CA PRO A 73 -13.65 11.75 -3.05
C PRO A 73 -13.33 12.85 -2.03
N SER A 74 -12.98 12.49 -0.79
CA SER A 74 -12.63 13.42 0.28
C SER A 74 -11.14 13.80 0.30
N GLU A 75 -10.31 13.14 -0.51
CA GLU A 75 -8.85 13.29 -0.57
C GLU A 75 -8.08 12.92 0.72
N GLU A 76 -8.81 12.44 1.73
CA GLU A 76 -8.24 12.02 3.02
C GLU A 76 -7.46 10.70 2.90
N VAL A 77 -7.68 9.92 1.83
CA VAL A 77 -6.92 8.71 1.54
C VAL A 77 -6.61 8.60 0.04
N ALA A 78 -5.43 8.06 -0.27
CA ALA A 78 -5.09 7.62 -1.61
C ALA A 78 -4.36 6.27 -1.55
N PHE A 79 -4.75 5.33 -2.41
CA PHE A 79 -3.99 4.10 -2.64
C PHE A 79 -3.00 4.33 -3.78
N TYR A 80 -1.93 3.55 -3.79
CA TYR A 80 -0.88 3.62 -4.80
C TYR A 80 -0.48 2.20 -5.21
N ALA A 81 -0.27 2.01 -6.51
CA ALA A 81 0.35 0.83 -7.05
C ALA A 81 1.42 1.21 -8.06
N PHE A 82 2.55 0.51 -8.01
CA PHE A 82 3.58 0.48 -9.04
C PHE A 82 3.89 -0.98 -9.34
N SER A 83 3.80 -1.37 -10.60
CA SER A 83 4.06 -2.75 -11.02
C SER A 83 4.46 -2.80 -12.51
N PRO A 84 5.64 -2.27 -12.86
CA PRO A 84 6.20 -2.40 -14.21
C PRO A 84 6.47 -3.87 -14.57
N GLN A 85 6.77 -4.13 -15.84
CA GLN A 85 7.13 -5.47 -16.34
C GLN A 85 8.30 -6.11 -15.59
N TRP A 86 9.32 -5.32 -15.26
CA TRP A 86 10.58 -5.76 -14.66
C TRP A 86 10.92 -4.97 -13.40
N SER A 87 12.16 -5.06 -12.92
CA SER A 87 12.64 -4.20 -11.86
C SER A 87 12.78 -2.77 -12.39
N GLY A 88 11.78 -1.93 -12.09
CA GLY A 88 11.77 -0.49 -12.37
C GLY A 88 12.05 0.35 -11.12
N GLU A 89 12.02 1.68 -11.29
CA GLU A 89 12.24 2.65 -10.21
C GLU A 89 10.96 3.49 -9.93
N PRO A 90 10.37 3.40 -8.72
CA PRO A 90 9.17 4.15 -8.34
C PRO A 90 9.52 5.60 -7.94
N SER A 91 10.02 6.37 -8.90
CA SER A 91 10.56 7.73 -8.68
C SER A 91 9.52 8.79 -8.29
N ASP A 92 8.23 8.51 -8.48
CA ASP A 92 7.08 9.34 -8.16
C ASP A 92 6.67 9.33 -6.68
N ILE A 93 7.24 8.42 -5.88
CA ILE A 93 6.95 8.31 -4.45
C ILE A 93 8.15 8.64 -3.55
N LEU A 94 9.24 9.18 -4.09
CA LEU A 94 10.41 9.59 -3.31
C LEU A 94 10.05 10.52 -2.14
N LEU A 95 10.82 10.45 -1.06
CA LEU A 95 10.68 11.35 0.09
C LEU A 95 10.97 12.79 -0.34
N ASN A 96 10.01 13.69 -0.16
CA ASN A 96 10.24 15.12 -0.31
C ASN A 96 10.84 15.67 0.98
N GLN A 97 12.16 15.88 1.01
CA GLN A 97 12.88 16.32 2.20
C GLN A 97 12.49 17.74 2.67
N GLU A 98 11.90 18.56 1.82
CA GLU A 98 11.46 19.91 2.20
C GLU A 98 10.19 19.83 3.06
N THR A 99 9.23 19.00 2.66
CA THR A 99 7.87 18.97 3.24
C THR A 99 7.58 17.75 4.11
N GLU A 100 8.42 16.71 4.07
CA GLU A 100 8.16 15.43 4.73
C GLU A 100 9.36 14.96 5.57
N LYS A 101 9.10 14.00 6.45
CA LYS A 101 10.12 13.29 7.23
C LYS A 101 9.79 11.79 7.24
N GLN A 102 10.84 10.97 7.18
CA GLN A 102 10.71 9.54 7.37
C GLN A 102 10.59 9.22 8.86
N LEU A 103 9.55 8.47 9.24
CA LEU A 103 9.34 8.00 10.60
C LEU A 103 9.97 6.63 10.84
N SER A 104 9.84 5.74 9.86
CA SER A 104 10.42 4.39 9.92
C SER A 104 10.86 3.92 8.54
N LEU A 105 11.85 3.03 8.54
CA LEU A 105 12.29 2.25 7.40
C LEU A 105 12.70 0.89 7.93
N GLU A 106 12.01 -0.13 7.47
CA GLU A 106 12.27 -1.52 7.80
C GLU A 106 12.63 -2.25 6.51
N GLU A 107 13.73 -3.01 6.56
CA GLU A 107 14.21 -3.79 5.42
C GLU A 107 14.36 -5.24 5.88
N SER A 108 13.86 -6.16 5.06
CA SER A 108 13.93 -7.58 5.34
C SER A 108 14.07 -8.39 4.06
N THR A 109 14.39 -9.67 4.22
CA THR A 109 14.40 -10.63 3.11
C THR A 109 13.52 -11.81 3.48
N LYS A 110 12.59 -12.16 2.59
CA LYS A 110 11.68 -13.28 2.77
C LYS A 110 11.53 -14.03 1.46
N ASP A 111 11.74 -15.34 1.48
CA ASP A 111 11.62 -16.21 0.30
C ASP A 111 12.44 -15.70 -0.91
N GLY A 112 13.64 -15.15 -0.67
CA GLY A 112 14.52 -14.58 -1.69
C GLY A 112 14.16 -13.16 -2.17
N LYS A 113 13.01 -12.63 -1.74
CA LYS A 113 12.54 -11.27 -2.06
C LYS A 113 13.03 -10.26 -1.03
N GLN A 114 13.43 -9.10 -1.51
CA GLN A 114 13.76 -7.95 -0.68
C GLN A 114 12.48 -7.16 -0.41
N ILE A 115 12.17 -6.91 0.85
CA ILE A 115 10.97 -6.20 1.27
C ILE A 115 11.42 -4.97 2.05
N ARG A 116 10.97 -3.79 1.60
CA ARG A 116 11.18 -2.51 2.26
C ARG A 116 9.82 -1.94 2.66
N GLN A 117 9.65 -1.65 3.94
CA GLN A 117 8.48 -0.94 4.46
C GLN A 117 8.90 0.44 4.98
N CYS A 118 8.27 1.49 4.50
CA CYS A 118 8.61 2.87 4.84
C CYS A 118 7.36 3.62 5.30
N THR A 119 7.47 4.35 6.40
CA THR A 119 6.44 5.29 6.87
C THR A 119 6.97 6.71 6.82
N ILE A 120 6.22 7.58 6.16
CA ILE A 120 6.54 9.00 5.96
C ILE A 120 5.40 9.83 6.55
N GLU A 121 5.75 10.96 7.17
CA GLU A 121 4.81 11.93 7.72
C GLU A 121 5.10 13.32 7.11
N ALA A 122 4.04 14.02 6.74
CA ALA A 122 4.13 15.43 6.36
C ALA A 122 4.56 16.28 7.56
N LYS A 123 5.50 17.21 7.39
CA LYS A 123 6.03 18.03 8.50
C LYS A 123 4.98 18.95 9.13
N ASP A 124 3.93 19.29 8.40
CA ASP A 124 2.79 20.06 8.88
C ASP A 124 1.71 19.19 9.56
N GLY A 125 1.91 17.86 9.61
CA GLY A 125 0.97 16.90 10.18
C GLY A 125 -0.28 16.65 9.33
N SER A 126 -0.28 17.04 8.06
CA SER A 126 -1.46 16.92 7.19
C SER A 126 -1.77 15.48 6.74
N TYR A 127 -0.76 14.61 6.64
CA TYR A 127 -0.93 13.21 6.27
C TYR A 127 0.25 12.33 6.69
N TYR A 128 0.01 11.02 6.59
CA TYR A 128 0.98 9.95 6.61
C TYR A 128 0.94 9.22 5.27
N ARG A 129 2.04 8.58 4.86
CA ARG A 129 2.05 7.58 3.79
C ARG A 129 2.92 6.39 4.16
N ILE A 130 2.38 5.20 3.93
CA ILE A 130 3.07 3.93 4.13
C ILE A 130 3.29 3.30 2.76
N TYR A 131 4.50 2.80 2.51
CA TYR A 131 4.83 2.01 1.34
C TYR A 131 5.37 0.65 1.73
N GLU A 132 4.97 -0.37 0.98
CA GLU A 132 5.62 -1.68 0.94
C GLU A 132 6.17 -1.90 -0.48
N ASP A 133 7.48 -2.02 -0.57
CA ASP A 133 8.24 -2.21 -1.80
C ASP A 133 8.86 -3.60 -1.79
N VAL A 134 8.43 -4.44 -2.72
CA VAL A 134 8.86 -5.83 -2.84
C VAL A 134 9.59 -6.01 -4.15
N GLN A 135 10.88 -6.33 -4.06
CA GLN A 135 11.73 -6.64 -5.19
C GLN A 135 12.07 -8.13 -5.16
N ASP A 136 11.93 -8.81 -6.30
CA ASP A 136 12.40 -10.18 -6.52
C ASP A 136 13.63 -10.16 -7.43
N PRO A 137 14.84 -10.26 -6.88
CA PRO A 137 16.06 -10.24 -7.68
C PRO A 137 16.24 -11.49 -8.55
N GLN A 138 15.55 -12.60 -8.26
CA GLN A 138 15.72 -13.86 -9.00
C GLN A 138 15.04 -13.80 -10.37
N ILE A 139 13.86 -13.19 -10.42
CA ILE A 139 13.09 -13.02 -11.65
C ILE A 139 13.05 -11.56 -12.14
N ASN A 140 13.81 -10.68 -11.49
CA ASN A 140 13.94 -9.27 -11.85
C ASN A 140 12.59 -8.54 -11.91
N THR A 141 11.74 -8.70 -10.90
CA THR A 141 10.46 -7.99 -10.78
C THR A 141 10.44 -7.08 -9.55
N ARG A 142 9.60 -6.05 -9.57
CA ARG A 142 9.36 -5.16 -8.44
C ARG A 142 7.92 -4.70 -8.46
N HIS A 143 7.29 -4.67 -7.30
CA HIS A 143 6.03 -3.95 -7.13
C HIS A 143 6.05 -3.16 -5.82
N VAL A 144 5.30 -2.06 -5.81
CA VAL A 144 5.11 -1.23 -4.63
C VAL A 144 3.64 -0.97 -4.43
N PHE A 145 3.18 -1.18 -3.20
CA PHE A 145 1.89 -0.69 -2.75
C PHE A 145 2.08 0.47 -1.78
N GLY A 146 1.17 1.43 -1.83
CA GLY A 146 1.16 2.52 -0.87
C GLY A 146 -0.23 2.94 -0.45
N ILE A 147 -0.32 3.48 0.77
CA ILE A 147 -1.50 4.19 1.26
C ILE A 147 -1.07 5.51 1.89
N ARG A 148 -1.56 6.61 1.33
CA ARG A 148 -1.53 7.94 1.97
C ARG A 148 -2.84 8.12 2.73
N TYR A 149 -2.79 8.58 3.97
CA TYR A 149 -3.98 8.81 4.79
C TYR A 149 -3.78 9.98 5.75
N LYS A 150 -4.87 10.67 6.08
CA LYS A 150 -4.87 11.85 6.96
C LYS A 150 -4.55 11.52 8.42
N ASP A 151 -5.22 10.51 8.97
CA ASP A 151 -5.10 10.14 10.39
C ASP A 151 -5.41 8.65 10.62
N GLN A 152 -5.18 8.16 11.83
CA GLN A 152 -5.41 6.75 12.18
C GLN A 152 -6.86 6.30 11.95
N LYS A 153 -7.84 7.19 12.20
CA LYS A 153 -9.26 6.89 11.96
C LYS A 153 -9.51 6.62 10.47
N THR A 154 -8.90 7.42 9.60
CA THR A 154 -8.95 7.23 8.15
C THR A 154 -8.29 5.90 7.76
N LEU A 155 -7.10 5.59 8.28
CA LEU A 155 -6.44 4.31 8.03
C LEU A 155 -7.33 3.13 8.42
N ASP A 156 -7.90 3.16 9.63
CA ASP A 156 -8.76 2.09 10.15
C ASP A 156 -10.02 1.90 9.31
N GLN A 157 -10.59 2.99 8.79
CA GLN A 157 -11.76 2.94 7.91
C GLN A 157 -11.47 2.26 6.56
N TYR A 158 -10.26 2.43 6.02
CA TYR A 158 -9.91 1.97 4.68
C TYR A 158 -9.06 0.69 4.64
N LYS A 159 -8.59 0.18 5.78
CA LYS A 159 -7.67 -0.97 5.84
C LYS A 159 -8.15 -2.22 5.07
N GLU A 160 -9.44 -2.57 5.17
CA GLU A 160 -9.98 -3.75 4.50
C GLU A 160 -10.06 -3.53 2.98
N LYS A 161 -10.44 -2.32 2.54
CA LYS A 161 -10.42 -1.95 1.13
C LYS A 161 -9.00 -1.91 0.58
N TYR A 162 -8.05 -1.39 1.34
CA TYR A 162 -6.65 -1.36 0.94
C TYR A 162 -6.09 -2.78 0.81
N LYS A 163 -6.42 -3.68 1.75
CA LYS A 163 -6.06 -5.08 1.63
C LYS A 163 -6.63 -5.73 0.37
N HIS A 164 -7.91 -5.51 0.06
CA HIS A 164 -8.52 -6.02 -1.17
C HIS A 164 -7.86 -5.46 -2.43
N PHE A 165 -7.53 -4.17 -2.44
CA PHE A 165 -6.76 -3.52 -3.52
C PHE A 165 -5.42 -4.24 -3.74
N GLN A 166 -4.65 -4.51 -2.68
CA GLN A 166 -3.37 -5.23 -2.77
C GLN A 166 -3.56 -6.67 -3.28
N ASP A 167 -4.53 -7.40 -2.73
CA ASP A 167 -4.81 -8.80 -3.08
C ASP A 167 -5.30 -8.95 -4.54
N SER A 168 -5.77 -7.86 -5.16
CA SER A 168 -6.31 -7.85 -6.53
C SER A 168 -5.28 -7.64 -7.64
N LEU A 169 -4.00 -7.36 -7.31
CA LEU A 169 -2.98 -7.13 -8.32
C LEU A 169 -2.74 -8.38 -9.16
N ALA A 170 -2.95 -8.24 -10.47
CA ALA A 170 -2.56 -9.23 -11.47
C ALA A 170 -1.45 -8.65 -12.34
N GLN A 171 -0.29 -9.30 -12.39
CA GLN A 171 0.83 -8.90 -13.24
C GLN A 171 0.84 -9.67 -14.55
N PHE A 172 1.25 -9.00 -15.61
CA PHE A 172 1.46 -9.58 -16.93
C PHE A 172 2.94 -9.74 -17.21
N ALA A 173 3.27 -10.80 -17.94
CA ALA A 173 4.61 -11.05 -18.48
C ALA A 173 4.47 -11.48 -19.95
N ASP A 174 5.55 -11.34 -20.70
CA ASP A 174 5.69 -11.84 -22.08
C ASP A 174 6.02 -13.34 -22.14
#